data_AF-A0A4Z0P5K5-F1
#
_entry.id   AF-A0A4Z0P5K5-F1
#
_cell.length_a   1.000
_cell.length_b   1.000
_cell.length_c   1.000
_cell.angle_alpha   90.00
_cell.angle_beta   90.00
_cell.angle_gamma   90.00
#
_symmetry.space_group_name_H-M   'P 1'
#
loop_
_entity.id
_entity.type
_entity.pdbx_description
1 polymer ?
#
loop_
_entity_poly.entity_id
_entity_poly.type
_entity_poly.pdbx_seq_one_letter_code
_entity_poly.pdbx_strand_id
1 'polypeptide(L)'
;MVSTPLSPACALLVSSARRNLREVLNHPAFSPERRQKAEPLLSACTDAAQLLRWKLLALHESEAWEDAQLAREARELGPAAHPDYLY
;
A
#
# COMPACT_ATOMS: atom_id res chain seq x y z
N MET A 1 15.77 -7.07 30.99
CA MET A 1 16.08 -6.47 29.69
C MET A 1 15.57 -5.04 29.71
N VAL A 2 16.47 -4.05 29.77
CA VAL A 2 16.08 -2.64 29.83
C VAL A 2 15.83 -2.18 28.40
N SER A 3 14.56 -2.02 28.02
CA SER A 3 14.19 -1.39 26.75
C SER A 3 14.65 0.06 26.80
N THR A 4 15.72 0.38 26.08
CA THR A 4 16.18 1.76 25.93
C THR A 4 15.06 2.55 25.27
N PRO A 5 14.56 3.64 25.89
CA PRO A 5 13.50 4.42 25.27
C PRO A 5 14.02 5.01 23.96
N LEU A 6 13.27 4.79 22.89
CA LEU A 6 13.53 5.42 21.59
C LEU A 6 13.64 6.93 21.79
N SER A 7 14.66 7.55 21.19
CA SER A 7 14.73 9.01 21.11
C SER A 7 13.40 9.56 20.57
N PRO A 8 12.88 10.66 21.13
CA PRO A 8 11.58 11.21 20.72
C PRO A 8 11.48 11.47 19.22
N ALA A 9 12.58 11.85 18.56
CA ALA A 9 12.64 11.98 17.10
C ALA A 9 12.42 10.63 16.38
N CYS A 10 13.03 9.55 16.87
CA CYS A 10 12.83 8.21 16.31
C CYS A 10 11.39 7.70 16.54
N ALA A 11 10.81 7.97 17.71
CA ALA A 11 9.43 7.61 17.99
C ALA A 11 8.42 8.31 17.07
N LEU A 12 8.67 9.59 16.74
CA LEU A 12 7.87 10.34 15.76
C LEU A 12 8.00 9.76 14.35
N LEU A 13 9.21 9.40 13.92
CA LEU A 13 9.45 8.78 12.61
C LEU A 13 8.72 7.44 12.48
N VAL A 14 8.82 6.57 13.49
CA VAL A 14 8.11 5.28 13.53
C VAL A 14 6.59 5.49 13.48
N SER A 15 6.07 6.43 14.27
CA SER A 15 4.63 6.72 14.31
C SER A 15 4.11 7.25 12.96
N SER A 16 4.88 8.14 12.33
CA SER A 16 4.56 8.70 11.02
C SER A 16 4.61 7.64 9.92
N ALA A 17 5.66 6.82 9.90
CA ALA A 17 5.81 5.71 8.95
C ALA A 17 4.67 4.69 9.09
N ARG A 18 4.28 4.36 10.33
CA ARG A 18 3.16 3.45 10.63
C ARG A 18 1.83 4.01 10.11
N ARG A 19 1.55 5.29 10.37
CA ARG A 19 0.34 5.96 9.87
C ARG A 19 0.28 5.94 8.35
N ASN A 20 1.37 6.34 7.69
CA ASN A 20 1.48 6.33 6.24
C ASN A 20 1.23 4.92 5.65
N LEU A 21 1.79 3.88 6.28
CA LEU A 21 1.59 2.52 5.83
C LEU A 21 0.12 2.08 5.98
N ARG A 22 -0.55 2.43 7.09
CA ARG A 22 -1.99 2.17 7.23
C ARG A 22 -2.83 2.87 6.15
N GLU A 23 -2.46 4.09 5.77
CA GLU A 23 -3.12 4.83 4.69
C GLU A 23 -2.96 4.11 3.35
N VAL A 24 -1.75 3.64 3.00
CA VAL A 24 -1.52 2.84 1.79
C VAL A 24 -2.31 1.53 1.82
N LEU A 25 -2.36 0.84 2.96
CA LEU A 25 -3.10 -0.41 3.07
C LEU A 25 -4.62 -0.25 2.95
N ASN A 26 -5.17 0.97 3.05
CA ASN A 26 -6.59 1.22 2.77
C ASN A 26 -6.95 1.20 1.28
N HIS A 27 -5.95 1.08 0.40
CA HIS A 27 -6.16 0.93 -1.04
C HIS A 27 -7.00 -0.33 -1.38
N PRO A 28 -7.90 -0.31 -2.38
CA PRO A 28 -8.73 -1.46 -2.76
C PRO A 28 -7.95 -2.71 -3.17
N ALA A 29 -6.67 -2.56 -3.55
CA ALA A 29 -5.76 -3.70 -3.77
C ALA A 29 -5.62 -4.61 -2.53
N PHE A 30 -5.88 -4.08 -1.33
CA PHE A 30 -5.77 -4.82 -0.07
C PHE A 30 -7.14 -5.11 0.54
N SER A 31 -7.44 -6.40 0.71
CA SER A 31 -8.69 -6.82 1.35
C SER A 31 -8.75 -6.39 2.83
N PRO A 32 -9.95 -6.21 3.39
CA PRO A 32 -10.14 -5.95 4.82
C PRO A 32 -9.46 -6.99 5.72
N GLU A 33 -9.50 -8.27 5.35
CA GLU A 33 -8.89 -9.37 6.11
C GLU A 33 -7.37 -9.24 6.13
N ARG A 34 -6.76 -8.83 5.00
CA ARG A 34 -5.31 -8.61 4.93
C ARG A 34 -4.89 -7.42 5.78
N ARG A 35 -5.67 -6.33 5.79
CA ARG A 35 -5.46 -5.20 6.69
C ARG A 35 -5.51 -5.61 8.15
N GLN A 36 -6.55 -6.37 8.55
CA GLN A 36 -6.67 -6.87 9.92
C GLN A 36 -5.48 -7.74 10.33
N LYS A 37 -4.98 -8.60 9.45
CA LYS A 37 -3.80 -9.43 9.72
C LYS A 37 -2.51 -8.64 9.81
N ALA A 38 -2.39 -7.53 9.08
CA ALA A 38 -1.21 -6.66 9.12
C ALA A 38 -1.15 -5.78 10.38
N GLU A 39 -2.29 -5.40 10.93
CA GLU A 39 -2.38 -4.43 12.04
C GLU A 39 -1.58 -4.79 13.30
N PRO A 40 -1.55 -6.06 13.78
CA PRO A 40 -0.69 -6.45 14.90
C PRO A 40 0.80 -6.27 14.60
N LEU A 41 1.23 -6.58 13.37
CA LEU A 41 2.63 -6.45 12.93
C LEU A 41 3.04 -4.98 12.86
N LEU A 42 2.16 -4.11 12.34
CA LEU A 42 2.38 -2.67 12.28
C LEU A 42 2.48 -2.05 13.67
N SER A 43 1.60 -2.45 14.58
CA SER A 43 1.54 -1.92 15.94
C SER A 43 2.76 -2.34 16.78
N ALA A 44 3.24 -3.57 16.60
CA ALA A 44 4.42 -4.08 17.30
C ALA A 44 5.76 -3.57 16.71
N CYS A 45 5.79 -3.14 15.44
CA CYS A 45 7.02 -2.71 14.78
C CYS A 45 7.51 -1.35 15.30
N THR A 46 8.77 -1.33 15.76
CA THR A 46 9.49 -0.13 16.23
C THR A 46 10.60 0.30 15.28
N ASP A 47 10.82 -0.41 14.17
CA ASP A 47 11.81 -0.07 13.15
C ASP A 47 11.15 0.74 12.02
N ALA A 48 11.49 2.03 11.93
CA ALA A 48 11.02 2.91 10.88
C ALA A 48 11.47 2.45 9.48
N ALA A 49 12.67 1.89 9.34
CA ALA A 49 13.16 1.41 8.06
C ALA A 49 12.35 0.20 7.58
N GLN A 50 11.99 -0.71 8.49
CA GLN A 50 11.11 -1.83 8.17
C GLN A 50 9.71 -1.35 7.74
N LEU A 51 9.12 -0.38 8.44
CA LEU A 51 7.84 0.21 8.06
C LEU A 51 7.90 0.85 6.67
N LEU A 52 8.99 1.56 6.34
CA LEU A 52 9.20 2.14 5.02
C LEU A 52 9.36 1.08 3.93
N ARG A 53 10.09 -0.01 4.21
CA ARG A 53 10.21 -1.15 3.27
C ARG A 53 8.84 -1.77 2.98
N TRP A 54 8.04 -2.02 4.00
CA TRP A 54 6.67 -2.52 3.81
C TRP A 54 5.78 -1.55 3.04
N LYS A 55 5.95 -0.24 3.24
CA LYS A 55 5.26 0.78 2.45
C LYS A 55 5.61 0.70 0.97
N LEU A 56 6.90 0.58 0.63
CA LEU A 56 7.33 0.45 -0.77
C LEU A 56 6.76 -0.82 -1.42
N LEU A 57 6.77 -1.95 -0.72
CA LEU A 57 6.17 -3.19 -1.21
C LEU A 57 4.66 -3.05 -1.44
N ALA A 58 3.96 -2.39 -0.52
CA ALA A 58 2.52 -2.16 -0.67
C ALA A 58 2.20 -1.21 -1.84
N LEU A 59 3.05 -0.22 -2.12
CA LEU A 59 2.88 0.65 -3.28
C LEU A 59 3.02 -0.13 -4.59
N HIS A 60 4.08 -0.94 -4.74
CA HIS A 60 4.26 -1.77 -5.94
C HIS A 60 3.13 -2.77 -6.16
N GLU A 61 2.58 -3.34 -5.09
CA GLU A 61 1.44 -4.23 -5.22
C GLU A 61 0.16 -3.50 -5.63
N SER A 62 -0.02 -2.26 -5.16
CA SER A 62 -1.15 -1.42 -5.57
C SER A 62 -1.04 -1.04 -7.04
N GLU A 63 0.15 -0.66 -7.50
CA GLU A 63 0.47 -0.39 -8.91
C GLU A 63 0.15 -1.61 -9.80
N ALA A 64 0.64 -2.79 -9.42
CA ALA A 64 0.36 -4.03 -10.17
C ALA A 64 -1.14 -4.39 -10.19
N TRP A 65 -1.87 -4.07 -9.12
CA TRP A 65 -3.31 -4.26 -9.07
C TRP A 65 -4.05 -3.30 -10.02
N GLU A 66 -3.64 -2.03 -10.09
CA GLU A 66 -4.19 -1.04 -11.00
C GLU A 66 -3.97 -1.45 -12.46
N ASP A 67 -2.75 -1.85 -12.82
CA ASP A 67 -2.43 -2.37 -14.15
C ASP A 67 -3.32 -3.57 -14.52
N ALA A 68 -3.55 -4.48 -13.56
CA ALA A 68 -4.43 -5.62 -13.76
C ALA A 68 -5.91 -5.22 -13.92
N GLN A 69 -6.38 -4.18 -13.22
CA GLN A 69 -7.73 -3.65 -13.43
C GLN A 69 -7.86 -3.03 -14.83
N LEU A 70 -6.90 -2.19 -15.24
CA LEU A 70 -6.89 -1.57 -16.58
C LEU A 70 -6.86 -2.63 -17.68
N ALA A 71 -6.05 -3.68 -17.53
CA ALA A 71 -6.02 -4.79 -18.48
C ALA A 71 -7.34 -5.58 -18.53
N ARG A 72 -8.07 -5.68 -17.41
CA ARG A 72 -9.40 -6.30 -17.37
C ARG A 72 -10.43 -5.44 -18.08
N GLU A 73 -10.46 -4.14 -17.78
CA GLU A 73 -11.36 -3.18 -18.44
C GLU A 73 -11.14 -3.15 -19.96
N ALA A 74 -9.88 -3.16 -20.42
CA ALA A 74 -9.55 -3.22 -21.84
C ALA A 74 -10.06 -4.49 -22.54
N ARG A 75 -10.23 -5.60 -21.81
CA ARG A 75 -10.78 -6.85 -22.35
C ARG A 75 -12.31 -6.87 -22.33
N GLU A 76 -12.92 -6.24 -21.32
CA GLU A 76 -14.38 -6.21 -21.14
C GLU A 76 -15.08 -5.16 -22.03
N LEU A 77 -14.40 -4.07 -22.39
CA LEU A 77 -14.98 -2.98 -23.18
C LEU A 77 -15.25 -3.31 -24.65
N GLY A 78 -14.90 -4.50 -25.15
CA GLY A 78 -15.04 -4.82 -26.59
C GLY A 78 -14.23 -3.84 -27.46
N PRO A 79 -14.32 -3.92 -28.81
CA PRO A 79 -13.59 -2.99 -29.67
C PRO A 79 -14.03 -1.55 -29.41
N ALA A 80 -13.08 -0.61 -29.58
CA ALA A 80 -13.28 0.81 -29.29
C ALA A 80 -14.60 1.34 -29.87
N ALA A 81 -15.38 2.04 -29.03
CA ALA A 81 -16.62 2.71 -29.44
C ALA A 81 -16.39 3.93 -30.35
N HIS A 82 -15.15 4.20 -30.76
CA HIS A 82 -14.86 5.22 -31.75
C HIS A 82 -14.82 4.59 -33.14
N PRO A 83 -15.77 4.93 -34.05
CA PRO A 83 -15.55 4.64 -35.45
C PRO A 83 -14.28 5.38 -35.88
N ASP A 84 -13.38 4.69 -36.56
CA ASP A 84 -12.25 5.30 -37.25
C ASP A 84 -12.80 6.42 -38.14
N TYR A 85 -12.68 7.66 -37.69
CA TYR A 85 -12.82 8.81 -38.58
C TYR A 85 -11.56 8.85 -39.44
N LEU A 86 -11.61 8.06 -40.51
CA LEU A 86 -10.74 8.17 -41.66
C LEU A 86 -10.88 9.59 -42.22
N TYR A 87 -9.91 10.45 -41.89
CA TYR A 87 -9.64 11.69 -42.62
C TYR A 87 -8.85 11.37 -43.90
#